data_AF-A0AAE4ABW4-F1
#
_entry.id   AF-A0AAE4ABW4-F1
#
_cell.length_a   1.000
_cell.length_b   1.000
_cell.length_c   1.000
_cell.angle_alpha   90.00
_cell.angle_beta   90.00
_cell.angle_gamma   90.00
#
_symmetry.space_group_name_H-M   'P 1'
#
loop_
_entity.id
_entity.type
_entity.pdbx_description
1 polymer ?
#
loop_
_entity_poly.entity_id
_entity_poly.type
_entity_poly.pdbx_seq_one_letter_code
_entity_poly.pdbx_strand_id
1 'polypeptide(L)'
;LWDQAKRLADSGVRMDVGHGQASFDFDVARRAIADGLRPFSISTDLHLRNIAGPVHDMATTLSKLLAVGLPFENCLEAVTAAPRSVVGLGAKAGLTPGEIADFTVFDLAPGALDVVDSQGNHMTLDQLFEPRMTVLGNDVQEANRRSA
;
A
#
# COMPACT_ATOMS: atom_id res chain seq x y z
N LEU A 1 -17.25 15.17 9.76
CA LEU A 1 -16.29 14.71 8.73
C LEU A 1 -16.37 13.20 8.51
N TRP A 2 -16.41 12.36 9.54
CA TRP A 2 -16.45 10.89 9.38
C TRP A 2 -17.59 10.36 8.51
N ASP A 3 -18.83 10.71 8.84
CA ASP A 3 -19.99 10.24 8.08
C ASP A 3 -20.01 10.78 6.65
N GLN A 4 -19.41 11.95 6.43
CA GLN A 4 -19.23 12.50 5.07
C GLN A 4 -18.25 11.65 4.27
N ALA A 5 -17.13 11.22 4.87
CA ALA A 5 -16.18 10.34 4.21
C ALA A 5 -16.82 9.01 3.80
N LYS A 6 -17.56 8.36 4.72
CA LYS A 6 -18.30 7.13 4.41
C LYS A 6 -19.29 7.31 3.27
N ARG A 7 -20.14 8.34 3.33
CA ARG A 7 -21.09 8.64 2.24
C ARG A 7 -20.42 8.90 0.90
N LEU A 8 -19.28 9.58 0.88
CA LEU A 8 -18.54 9.83 -0.35
C LEU A 8 -17.97 8.53 -0.92
N ALA A 9 -17.39 7.67 -0.08
CA ALA A 9 -16.92 6.35 -0.50
C ALA A 9 -18.07 5.51 -1.08
N ASP A 10 -19.23 5.47 -0.40
CA ASP A 10 -20.42 4.75 -0.86
C ASP A 10 -20.98 5.30 -2.18
N SER A 11 -20.77 6.59 -2.45
CA SER A 11 -21.16 7.23 -3.71
C SER A 11 -20.17 6.99 -4.87
N GLY A 12 -19.08 6.25 -4.63
CA GLY A 12 -18.09 5.88 -5.63
C GLY A 12 -16.85 6.78 -5.66
N VAL A 13 -16.65 7.66 -4.67
CA VAL A 13 -15.41 8.41 -4.54
C VAL A 13 -14.28 7.45 -4.14
N ARG A 14 -13.24 7.40 -4.96
CA ARG A 14 -12.07 6.55 -4.77
C ARG A 14 -11.10 7.22 -3.79
N MET A 15 -11.00 6.67 -2.58
CA MET A 15 -10.09 7.19 -1.56
C MET A 15 -8.71 6.52 -1.67
N ASP A 16 -7.70 7.31 -1.98
CA ASP A 16 -6.31 6.88 -1.99
C ASP A 16 -5.61 7.26 -0.67
N VAL A 17 -4.73 6.39 -0.17
CA VAL A 17 -4.00 6.65 1.08
C VAL A 17 -3.05 7.83 0.98
N GLY A 18 -2.25 7.92 -0.09
CA GLY A 18 -1.27 8.99 -0.28
C GLY A 18 -0.41 9.28 0.95
N HIS A 19 0.30 8.27 1.50
CA HIS A 19 0.86 8.34 2.86
C HIS A 19 1.62 9.64 3.13
N GLY A 20 2.61 9.95 2.30
CA GLY A 20 3.30 11.24 2.29
C GLY A 20 4.00 11.61 3.60
N GLN A 21 4.48 12.85 3.65
CA GLN A 21 5.11 13.40 4.84
C GLN A 21 4.11 13.76 5.95
N ALA A 22 2.86 14.08 5.59
CA ALA A 22 1.90 14.77 6.46
C ALA A 22 0.47 14.22 6.39
N SER A 23 0.25 13.04 5.78
CA SER A 23 -1.09 12.64 5.33
C SER A 23 -1.60 11.31 5.93
N PHE A 24 -0.75 10.55 6.62
CA PHE A 24 -1.13 9.27 7.20
C PHE A 24 -0.99 9.25 8.72
N ASP A 25 -2.03 8.75 9.38
CA ASP A 25 -2.11 8.59 10.83
C ASP A 25 -2.61 7.18 11.15
N PHE A 26 -1.89 6.46 12.01
CA PHE A 26 -2.21 5.08 12.36
C PHE A 26 -3.58 4.93 13.02
N ASP A 27 -3.96 5.85 13.90
CA ASP A 27 -5.21 5.78 14.66
C ASP A 27 -6.41 6.09 13.77
N VAL A 28 -6.28 7.06 12.87
CA VAL A 28 -7.30 7.37 11.87
C VAL A 28 -7.50 6.16 10.94
N ALA A 29 -6.43 5.57 10.42
CA ALA A 29 -6.51 4.42 9.53
C ALA A 29 -7.13 3.20 10.21
N ARG A 30 -6.68 2.86 11.44
CA ARG A 30 -7.23 1.75 12.23
C ARG A 30 -8.72 1.92 12.48
N ARG A 31 -9.12 3.12 12.90
CA ARG A 31 -10.54 3.44 13.12
C ARG A 31 -11.34 3.34 11.83
N ALA A 32 -10.82 3.81 10.70
CA ALA A 32 -11.50 3.77 9.40
C ALA A 32 -11.80 2.34 8.98
N ILE A 33 -10.78 1.51 9.02
CA ILE A 33 -10.87 0.12 8.60
C ILE A 33 -11.80 -0.68 9.51
N ALA A 34 -11.71 -0.49 10.84
CA ALA A 34 -12.61 -1.12 11.81
C ALA A 34 -14.08 -0.75 11.59
N ASP A 35 -14.32 0.48 11.14
CA ASP A 35 -15.65 1.03 10.84
C ASP A 35 -16.15 0.73 9.41
N GLY A 36 -15.41 -0.05 8.64
CA GLY A 36 -15.75 -0.46 7.28
C GLY A 36 -15.33 0.51 6.17
N LEU A 37 -14.71 1.64 6.50
CA LEU A 37 -14.17 2.58 5.51
C LEU A 37 -12.74 2.17 5.13
N ARG A 38 -12.62 1.37 4.07
CA ARG A 38 -11.33 0.91 3.55
C ARG A 38 -10.85 1.82 2.41
N PRO A 39 -9.53 2.01 2.24
CA PRO A 39 -9.00 2.74 1.10
C PRO A 39 -9.34 1.99 -0.20
N PHE A 40 -9.62 2.73 -1.26
CA PHE A 40 -9.73 2.19 -2.61
C PHE A 40 -8.35 1.80 -3.14
N SER A 41 -7.34 2.65 -2.94
CA SER A 41 -5.96 2.39 -3.33
C SER A 41 -4.99 2.80 -2.24
N ILE A 42 -3.82 2.15 -2.23
CA ILE A 42 -2.71 2.49 -1.34
C ILE A 42 -1.62 3.10 -2.20
N SER A 43 -1.17 4.30 -1.81
CA SER A 43 -0.05 4.98 -2.44
C SER A 43 0.83 5.66 -1.40
N THR A 44 2.04 6.00 -1.82
CA THR A 44 3.11 6.45 -0.94
C THR A 44 3.25 7.97 -0.87
N ASP A 45 2.85 8.70 -1.92
CA ASP A 45 3.27 10.10 -2.14
C ASP A 45 4.79 10.27 -1.96
N LEU A 46 5.57 9.32 -2.48
CA LEU A 46 7.02 9.25 -2.22
C LEU A 46 7.77 10.38 -2.96
N HIS A 47 8.64 11.09 -2.24
CA HIS A 47 9.54 12.11 -2.79
C HIS A 47 10.81 12.25 -1.93
N LEU A 48 11.79 13.03 -2.40
CA LEU A 48 13.11 13.18 -1.77
C LEU A 48 13.11 13.56 -0.27
N ARG A 49 12.00 14.13 0.22
CA ARG A 49 11.87 14.58 1.61
C ARG A 49 11.28 13.53 2.56
N ASN A 50 10.59 12.50 2.04
CA ASN A 50 9.95 11.47 2.87
C ASN A 50 10.48 10.05 2.60
N ILE A 51 11.38 9.89 1.62
CA ILE A 51 12.02 8.61 1.26
C ILE A 51 12.99 8.10 2.34
N ALA A 52 13.46 8.97 3.22
CA ALA A 52 14.23 8.61 4.41
C ALA A 52 13.34 8.41 5.65
N GLY A 53 12.03 8.39 5.47
CA GLY A 53 11.03 8.39 6.53
C GLY A 53 10.12 9.62 6.42
N PRO A 54 8.82 9.50 6.71
CA PRO A 54 8.16 8.33 7.31
C PRO A 54 7.77 7.23 6.31
N VAL A 55 7.87 7.46 5.00
CA VAL A 55 7.25 6.57 3.99
C VAL A 55 8.17 5.41 3.59
N HIS A 56 9.45 5.69 3.34
CA HIS A 56 10.49 4.77 2.85
C HIS A 56 10.21 4.15 1.47
N ASP A 57 9.15 3.36 1.33
CA ASP A 57 8.76 2.65 0.12
C ASP A 57 7.30 2.15 0.18
N MET A 58 6.85 1.51 -0.92
CA MET A 58 5.50 0.93 -1.01
C MET A 58 5.32 -0.27 -0.07
N ALA A 59 6.33 -1.11 0.09
CA ALA A 59 6.24 -2.34 0.88
C ALA A 59 6.07 -2.05 2.38
N THR A 60 6.76 -1.05 2.89
CA THR A 60 6.63 -0.53 4.25
C THR A 60 5.27 0.13 4.44
N THR A 61 4.78 0.89 3.45
CA THR A 61 3.42 1.46 3.47
C THR A 61 2.35 0.36 3.50
N LEU A 62 2.48 -0.69 2.69
CA LEU A 62 1.60 -1.87 2.72
C LEU A 62 1.60 -2.56 4.09
N SER A 63 2.78 -2.73 4.67
CA SER A 63 2.95 -3.37 5.98
C SER A 63 2.29 -2.55 7.09
N LYS A 64 2.37 -1.22 7.03
CA LYS A 64 1.62 -0.32 7.92
C LYS A 64 0.11 -0.52 7.80
N LEU A 65 -0.42 -0.58 6.58
CA LEU A 65 -1.86 -0.76 6.33
C LEU A 65 -2.35 -2.13 6.81
N LEU A 66 -1.56 -3.18 6.60
CA LEU A 66 -1.82 -4.50 7.16
C LEU A 66 -1.87 -4.46 8.70
N ALA A 67 -0.89 -3.81 9.34
CA ALA A 67 -0.80 -3.72 10.80
C ALA A 67 -1.94 -2.90 11.45
N VAL A 68 -2.51 -1.91 10.76
CA VAL A 68 -3.72 -1.21 11.23
C VAL A 68 -5.03 -1.95 10.92
N GLY A 69 -4.95 -3.16 10.36
CA GLY A 69 -6.07 -4.09 10.23
C GLY A 69 -6.69 -4.20 8.84
N LEU A 70 -6.06 -3.65 7.79
CA LEU A 70 -6.54 -3.87 6.42
C LEU A 70 -6.31 -5.34 6.03
N PRO A 71 -7.32 -6.09 5.57
CA PRO A 71 -7.12 -7.48 5.18
C PRO A 71 -6.08 -7.61 4.06
N PHE A 72 -5.27 -8.67 4.12
CA PHE A 72 -4.20 -8.93 3.14
C PHE A 72 -4.67 -8.83 1.68
N GLU A 73 -5.79 -9.46 1.34
CA GLU A 73 -6.35 -9.41 -0.02
C GLU A 73 -6.73 -7.98 -0.44
N ASN A 74 -7.24 -7.17 0.49
CA ASN A 74 -7.54 -5.76 0.22
C ASN A 74 -6.26 -4.94 0.03
N CYS A 75 -5.17 -5.26 0.74
CA CYS A 75 -3.87 -4.65 0.49
C CYS A 75 -3.42 -4.92 -0.96
N LEU A 76 -3.52 -6.17 -1.43
CA LEU A 76 -3.12 -6.54 -2.79
C LEU A 76 -3.98 -5.86 -3.85
N GLU A 77 -5.30 -5.87 -3.69
CA GLU A 77 -6.22 -5.20 -4.61
C GLU A 77 -5.93 -3.70 -4.71
N ALA A 78 -5.70 -3.06 -3.56
CA ALA A 78 -5.46 -1.63 -3.44
C ALA A 78 -4.12 -1.15 -4.02
N VAL A 79 -3.17 -2.05 -4.29
CA VAL A 79 -1.90 -1.74 -4.98
C VAL A 79 -1.81 -2.30 -6.40
N THR A 80 -2.81 -3.06 -6.84
CA THR A 80 -2.82 -3.69 -8.18
C THR A 80 -4.06 -3.28 -8.97
N ALA A 81 -5.16 -4.04 -8.88
CA ALA A 81 -6.34 -3.88 -9.72
C ALA A 81 -7.02 -2.51 -9.55
N ALA A 82 -7.12 -2.02 -8.31
CA ALA A 82 -7.78 -0.76 -8.01
C ALA A 82 -7.09 0.45 -8.67
N PRO A 83 -5.79 0.74 -8.42
CA PRO A 83 -5.11 1.85 -9.09
C PRO A 83 -5.03 1.68 -10.61
N ARG A 84 -4.87 0.44 -11.12
CA ARG A 84 -4.90 0.17 -12.57
C ARG A 84 -6.20 0.63 -13.24
N SER A 85 -7.34 0.43 -12.57
CA SER A 85 -8.64 0.90 -13.06
C SER A 85 -8.79 2.42 -13.10
N VAL A 86 -7.96 3.18 -12.38
CA VAL A 86 -7.94 4.66 -12.43
C VAL A 86 -7.15 5.16 -13.62
N VAL A 87 -6.05 4.48 -13.97
CA VAL A 87 -5.14 4.88 -15.06
C VAL A 87 -5.43 4.19 -16.39
N GLY A 88 -6.56 3.48 -16.50
CA GLY A 88 -6.98 2.83 -17.76
C GLY A 88 -6.22 1.54 -18.09
N LEU A 89 -5.61 0.89 -17.10
CA LEU A 89 -4.90 -0.38 -17.26
C LEU A 89 -5.82 -1.56 -16.90
N GLY A 90 -5.69 -2.67 -17.65
CA GLY A 90 -6.45 -3.89 -17.38
C GLY A 90 -6.09 -4.53 -16.04
N ALA A 91 -7.08 -4.99 -15.28
CA ALA A 91 -6.93 -5.44 -13.89
C ALA A 91 -6.05 -6.69 -13.69
N LYS A 92 -5.86 -7.51 -14.72
CA LYS A 92 -5.11 -8.78 -14.67
C LYS A 92 -3.99 -8.87 -15.70
N ALA A 93 -3.50 -7.74 -16.21
CA ALA A 93 -2.49 -7.79 -17.25
C ALA A 93 -1.25 -8.56 -16.77
N GLY A 94 -0.76 -9.45 -17.64
CA GLY A 94 0.40 -10.29 -17.38
C GLY A 94 0.08 -11.63 -16.74
N LEU A 95 -1.17 -11.88 -16.31
CA LEU A 95 -1.59 -13.16 -15.74
C LEU A 95 -2.14 -14.15 -16.78
N THR A 96 -2.29 -13.74 -18.05
CA THR A 96 -2.82 -14.60 -19.12
C THR A 96 -1.67 -15.08 -20.03
N PRO A 97 -1.57 -16.39 -20.33
CA PRO A 97 -0.60 -16.88 -21.32
C PRO A 97 -0.70 -16.12 -22.65
N GLY A 98 0.43 -15.60 -23.12
CA GLY A 98 0.51 -14.76 -24.32
C GLY A 98 0.54 -13.25 -24.04
N GLU A 99 0.26 -12.80 -22.82
CA GLU A 99 0.49 -11.42 -22.38
C GLU A 99 1.94 -11.19 -21.95
N ILE A 100 2.35 -9.91 -21.91
CA ILE A 100 3.63 -9.50 -21.34
C ILE A 100 3.59 -9.76 -19.83
N ALA A 101 4.57 -10.50 -19.30
CA ALA A 101 4.71 -10.72 -17.86
C ALA A 101 4.85 -9.38 -17.10
N ASP A 102 4.06 -9.19 -16.06
CA ASP A 102 4.05 -7.97 -15.23
C ASP A 102 3.78 -8.43 -13.78
N PHE A 103 4.86 -8.72 -13.04
CA PHE A 103 4.77 -9.32 -11.71
C PHE A 103 5.69 -8.65 -10.70
N THR A 104 5.24 -8.65 -9.45
CA THR A 104 6.09 -8.43 -8.28
C THR A 104 6.08 -9.71 -7.45
N VAL A 105 7.27 -10.26 -7.20
CA VAL A 105 7.47 -11.39 -6.30
C VAL A 105 7.86 -10.83 -4.94
N PHE A 106 7.17 -11.24 -3.90
CA PHE A 106 7.40 -10.80 -2.52
C PHE A 106 7.06 -11.92 -1.54
N ASP A 107 7.66 -11.86 -0.35
CA ASP A 107 7.24 -12.64 0.81
C ASP A 107 6.37 -11.78 1.75
N LEU A 108 5.48 -12.41 2.50
CA LEU A 108 4.94 -11.84 3.73
C LEU A 108 5.66 -12.52 4.90
N ALA A 109 6.66 -11.85 5.46
CA ALA A 109 7.57 -12.43 6.43
C ALA A 109 7.34 -11.87 7.84
N PRO A 110 7.56 -12.66 8.91
CA PRO A 110 7.60 -12.12 10.26
C PRO A 110 8.76 -11.13 10.41
N GLY A 111 8.55 -10.08 11.20
CA GLY A 111 9.55 -9.04 11.43
C GLY A 111 9.36 -8.33 12.78
N ALA A 112 10.24 -7.38 13.07
CA ALA A 112 10.12 -6.47 14.21
C ALA A 112 10.71 -5.12 13.79
N LEU A 113 9.94 -4.37 12.99
CA LEU A 113 10.36 -3.08 12.44
C LEU A 113 9.60 -1.95 13.13
N ASP A 114 10.31 -1.07 13.81
CA ASP A 114 9.71 0.18 14.29
C ASP A 114 9.51 1.14 13.12
N VAL A 115 8.30 1.67 12.99
CA VAL A 115 7.93 2.61 11.94
C VAL A 115 7.19 3.80 12.53
N VAL A 116 7.30 4.93 11.85
CA VAL A 116 6.63 6.18 12.24
C VAL A 116 5.62 6.59 11.16
N ASP A 117 4.47 7.12 11.55
CA ASP A 117 3.50 7.73 10.63
C ASP A 117 3.81 9.22 10.37
N SER A 118 2.94 9.91 9.64
CA SER A 118 3.13 11.33 9.33
C SER A 118 2.95 12.26 10.53
N GLN A 119 2.35 11.77 11.61
CA GLN A 119 2.06 12.52 12.83
C GLN A 119 3.10 12.29 13.93
N GLY A 120 4.09 11.43 13.68
CA GLY A 120 5.14 11.09 14.65
C GLY A 120 4.74 9.95 15.59
N ASN A 121 3.62 9.26 15.35
CA ASN A 121 3.25 8.09 16.14
C ASN A 121 4.09 6.90 15.69
N HIS A 122 4.52 6.07 16.65
CA HIS A 122 5.31 4.87 16.39
C HIS A 122 4.48 3.60 16.47
N MET A 123 4.88 2.60 15.67
CA MET A 123 4.30 1.25 15.68
C MET A 123 5.39 0.23 15.34
N THR A 124 5.41 -0.90 16.03
CA THR A 124 6.24 -2.04 15.63
C THR A 124 5.44 -2.97 14.73
N LEU A 125 5.93 -3.19 13.51
CA LEU A 125 5.36 -4.14 12.55
C LEU A 125 5.89 -5.54 12.82
N ASP A 126 4.98 -6.50 12.94
CA ASP A 126 5.26 -7.92 13.16
C ASP A 126 5.19 -8.77 11.88
N GLN A 127 4.56 -8.24 10.82
CA GLN A 127 4.58 -8.78 9.47
C GLN A 127 5.02 -7.72 8.46
N LEU A 128 5.88 -8.12 7.53
CA LEU A 128 6.49 -7.26 6.53
C LEU A 128 6.27 -7.83 5.13
N PHE A 129 5.79 -6.98 4.22
CA PHE A 129 5.91 -7.25 2.79
C PHE A 129 7.38 -7.08 2.39
N GLU A 130 8.01 -8.15 1.94
CA GLU A 130 9.42 -8.16 1.54
C GLU A 130 9.50 -8.45 0.03
N PRO A 131 9.60 -7.41 -0.82
CA PRO A 131 9.77 -7.62 -2.26
C PRO A 131 11.10 -8.34 -2.50
N ARG A 132 11.09 -9.24 -3.49
CA ARG A 132 12.22 -10.07 -3.89
C ARG A 132 12.63 -9.84 -5.32
N MET A 133 11.65 -9.74 -6.22
CA MET A 133 11.88 -9.51 -7.63
C MET A 133 10.77 -8.69 -8.27
N THR A 134 11.13 -7.90 -9.26
CA THR A 134 10.20 -7.28 -10.22
C THR A 134 10.44 -7.90 -11.59
N VAL A 135 9.38 -8.35 -12.23
CA VAL A 135 9.42 -8.99 -13.55
C VAL A 135 8.58 -8.17 -14.51
N LEU A 136 9.21 -7.65 -15.58
CA LEU A 136 8.53 -6.95 -16.65
C LEU A 136 9.00 -7.48 -18.01
N GLY A 137 8.12 -8.22 -18.69
CA GLY A 137 8.43 -8.97 -19.89
C GLY A 137 9.51 -10.02 -19.63
N ASN A 138 10.69 -9.81 -20.21
CA ASN A 138 11.87 -10.66 -20.02
C ASN A 138 12.91 -10.03 -19.08
N ASP A 139 12.63 -8.86 -18.52
CA ASP A 139 13.51 -8.20 -17.55
C ASP A 139 13.14 -8.63 -16.13
N VAL A 140 14.15 -9.09 -15.38
CA VAL A 140 14.02 -9.56 -14.00
C VAL A 140 15.03 -8.80 -13.16
N GLN A 141 14.52 -8.03 -12.21
CA GLN A 141 15.33 -7.21 -11.31
C GLN A 141 15.14 -7.69 -9.88
N GLU A 142 16.23 -7.82 -9.12
CA GLU A 142 16.14 -8.02 -7.68
C GLU A 142 15.49 -6.80 -7.02
N ALA A 143 14.57 -7.05 -6.10
CA ALA A 143 13.88 -6.02 -5.34
C ALA A 143 14.13 -6.27 -3.86
N ASN A 144 14.20 -5.19 -3.09
CA ASN A 144 14.34 -5.22 -1.64
C ASN A 144 13.58 -4.04 -1.05
N ARG A 145 13.11 -4.18 0.18
CA ARG A 145 12.69 -3.02 0.97
C ARG A 145 13.85 -2.03 1.11
N ARG A 146 13.52 -0.75 1.14
CA ARG A 146 14.44 0.30 1.55
C ARG A 146 14.66 0.16 3.05
N SER A 147 15.92 0.07 3.46
CA SER A 147 16.29 0.11 4.87
C SER A 147 15.77 1.40 5.48
N ALA A 148 14.98 1.27 6.55
CA ALA A 148 14.52 2.41 7.35
C ALA A 148 15.67 3.00 8.17
#